data_AF-A0A354YZK6-F1
#
_entry.id   AF-A0A354YZK6-F1
#
_cell.length_a   1.000
_cell.length_b   1.000
_cell.length_c   1.000
_cell.angle_alpha   90.00
_cell.angle_beta   90.00
_cell.angle_gamma   90.00
#
_symmetry.space_group_name_H-M   'P 1'
#
loop_
_entity.id
_entity.type
_entity.pdbx_description
1 polymer ?
#
loop_
_entity_poly.entity_id
_entity_poly.type
_entity_poly.pdbx_seq_one_letter_code
_entity_poly.pdbx_strand_id
1 'polypeptide(L)'
;MEGHADNVVPAVAGGLTTAMLYRKKVYYQQFSFPPELKLVVAVPDIPISTDESRQLLPKKINFKDMVNNLQRASYLLASLIKHDFRHLPAAMDDAIFQPRRKQLIPGFDRVFSQALGNGALGVALSGSGSSIIAFCQQEEKRVAQAMQDAFAVSGVQSQLMILAADPDGVKVLR
;
A
#
# COMPACT_ATOMS: atom_id res chain seq x y z
N MET A 1 18.74 -12.18 -3.76
CA MET A 1 17.65 -11.73 -2.87
C MET A 1 17.26 -10.33 -3.29
N GLU A 2 15.97 -10.05 -3.43
CA GLU A 2 15.48 -8.68 -3.69
C GLU A 2 16.09 -7.72 -2.66
N GLY A 3 16.67 -6.61 -3.11
CA GLY A 3 17.40 -5.68 -2.26
C GLY A 3 16.53 -4.75 -1.40
N HIS A 4 15.23 -5.04 -1.28
CA HIS A 4 14.22 -4.17 -0.67
C HIS A 4 13.79 -4.76 0.66
N ALA A 5 14.32 -4.19 1.75
CA ALA A 5 14.07 -4.67 3.11
C ALA A 5 12.59 -4.62 3.49
N ASP A 6 11.83 -3.69 2.91
CA ASP A 6 10.39 -3.48 3.10
C ASP A 6 9.52 -4.65 2.61
N ASN A 7 9.99 -5.51 1.71
CA ASN A 7 9.28 -6.75 1.32
C ASN A 7 9.78 -7.97 2.10
N VAL A 8 11.11 -8.11 2.20
CA VAL A 8 11.73 -9.30 2.79
C VAL A 8 11.44 -9.38 4.29
N VAL A 9 11.50 -8.25 5.01
CA VAL A 9 11.30 -8.21 6.45
C VAL A 9 9.88 -8.66 6.84
N PRO A 10 8.78 -8.09 6.32
CA PRO A 10 7.44 -8.55 6.70
C PRO A 10 7.15 -9.97 6.21
N ALA A 11 7.72 -10.42 5.09
CA ALA A 11 7.57 -11.80 4.64
C ALA A 11 8.19 -12.83 5.60
N VAL A 12 9.31 -12.46 6.25
CA VAL A 12 9.99 -13.33 7.21
C VAL A 12 9.42 -13.19 8.61
N ALA A 13 9.25 -11.96 9.10
CA ALA A 13 8.88 -11.69 10.48
C ALA A 13 7.36 -11.73 10.71
N GLY A 14 6.55 -11.40 9.70
CA GLY A 14 5.13 -11.12 9.86
C GLY A 14 4.83 -9.74 10.45
N GLY A 15 3.55 -9.40 10.53
CA GLY A 15 3.03 -8.18 11.13
C GLY A 15 3.32 -6.90 10.33
N LEU A 16 3.21 -5.76 11.01
CA LEU A 16 3.59 -4.45 10.49
C LEU A 16 5.07 -4.22 10.80
N THR A 17 5.89 -3.89 9.80
CA THR A 17 7.32 -3.72 10.01
C THR A 17 7.83 -2.39 9.49
N THR A 18 8.87 -1.86 10.12
CA THR A 18 9.68 -0.77 9.60
C THR A 18 11.11 -1.26 9.48
N ALA A 19 11.81 -0.88 8.41
CA ALA A 19 13.17 -1.34 8.17
C ALA A 19 14.04 -0.19 7.65
N MET A 20 15.32 -0.24 8.00
CA MET A 20 16.33 0.66 7.48
C MET A 20 17.63 -0.10 7.18
N LEU A 21 18.38 0.41 6.22
CA LEU A 21 19.73 -0.07 5.93
C LEU A 21 20.75 0.88 6.58
N TYR A 22 21.58 0.35 7.48
CA TYR A 22 22.69 1.10 8.07
C TYR A 22 23.97 0.29 8.01
N ARG A 23 25.02 0.85 7.39
CA ARG A 23 26.33 0.17 7.21
C ARG A 23 26.20 -1.25 6.64
N LYS A 24 25.40 -1.42 5.58
CA LYS A 24 25.10 -2.70 4.91
C LYS A 24 24.40 -3.75 5.79
N LYS A 25 23.83 -3.35 6.93
CA LYS A 25 23.02 -4.20 7.80
C LYS A 25 21.57 -3.70 7.81
N VAL A 26 20.63 -4.63 7.78
CA VAL A 26 19.21 -4.34 7.93
C VAL A 26 18.90 -4.28 9.42
N TYR A 27 18.29 -3.17 9.84
CA TYR A 27 17.70 -3.00 11.16
C TYR A 27 16.20 -2.85 10.95
N TYR A 28 15.39 -3.57 11.72
CA TYR A 28 13.95 -3.48 11.61
C TYR A 28 13.27 -3.50 12.97
N GLN A 29 12.05 -2.99 13.01
CA GLN A 29 11.11 -3.11 14.12
C GLN A 29 9.84 -3.78 13.63
N GLN A 30 9.23 -4.59 14.50
CA GLN A 30 7.98 -5.29 14.23
C GLN A 30 6.90 -4.81 15.22
N PHE A 31 5.69 -4.66 14.71
CA PHE A 31 4.50 -4.28 15.44
C PHE A 31 3.35 -5.21 15.05
N SER A 32 2.40 -5.39 15.96
CA SER A 32 1.11 -5.98 15.60
C SER A 32 0.41 -5.07 14.60
N PHE A 33 -0.12 -5.65 13.53
CA PHE A 33 -1.03 -4.92 12.65
C PHE A 33 -2.41 -4.84 13.30
N PRO A 34 -3.14 -3.69 13.23
CA PRO A 34 -4.43 -3.55 13.88
C PRO A 34 -5.45 -4.59 13.39
N PRO A 35 -5.98 -5.48 14.25
CA PRO A 35 -6.92 -6.53 13.85
C PRO A 35 -8.28 -5.99 13.37
N GLU A 36 -8.60 -4.73 13.70
CA GLU A 36 -9.80 -4.02 13.25
C GLU A 36 -9.74 -3.64 11.77
N LEU A 37 -8.55 -3.67 11.16
CA LEU A 37 -8.37 -3.32 9.75
C LEU A 37 -8.38 -4.56 8.85
N LYS A 38 -9.25 -4.53 7.85
CA LYS A 38 -9.23 -5.41 6.68
C LYS A 38 -8.51 -4.73 5.53
N LEU A 39 -7.81 -5.54 4.75
CA LEU A 39 -7.07 -5.11 3.57
C LEU A 39 -7.81 -5.61 2.33
N VAL A 40 -8.35 -4.69 1.54
CA VAL A 40 -8.93 -4.99 0.24
C VAL A 40 -7.87 -4.74 -0.83
N VAL A 41 -7.46 -5.78 -1.53
CA VAL A 41 -6.47 -5.70 -2.60
C VAL A 41 -7.14 -5.99 -3.93
N ALA A 42 -7.08 -5.02 -4.85
CA ALA A 42 -7.42 -5.22 -6.25
C ALA A 42 -6.13 -5.41 -7.05
N VAL A 43 -6.03 -6.55 -7.72
CA VAL A 43 -4.90 -6.92 -8.59
C VAL A 43 -5.38 -6.82 -10.03
N PRO A 44 -5.12 -5.70 -10.72
CA PRO A 44 -5.51 -5.56 -12.11
C PRO A 44 -4.62 -6.42 -13.01
N ASP A 45 -5.20 -6.94 -14.10
CA ASP A 45 -4.50 -7.70 -15.13
C ASP A 45 -3.73 -6.74 -16.07
N ILE A 46 -2.73 -6.07 -15.49
CA ILE A 46 -1.83 -5.15 -16.18
C ILE A 46 -0.41 -5.58 -15.84
N PRO A 47 0.38 -6.03 -16.83
CA PRO A 47 1.79 -6.31 -16.60
C PRO A 47 2.53 -4.99 -16.39
N ILE A 48 3.05 -4.77 -15.19
CA ILE A 48 3.99 -3.70 -14.88
C ILE A 48 5.23 -4.33 -14.30
N SER A 49 6.37 -4.16 -14.96
CA SER A 49 7.64 -4.59 -14.37
C SER A 49 8.05 -3.64 -13.24
N THR A 50 8.70 -4.18 -12.21
CA THR A 50 9.26 -3.36 -11.13
C THR A 50 10.27 -2.34 -11.66
N ASP A 51 10.97 -2.67 -12.75
CA ASP A 51 11.96 -1.78 -13.37
C ASP A 51 11.30 -0.60 -14.09
N GLU A 52 10.24 -0.80 -14.87
CA GLU A 52 9.45 0.30 -15.46
C GLU A 52 8.90 1.23 -14.38
N SER A 53 8.33 0.66 -13.31
CA SER A 53 7.79 1.42 -12.18
C SER A 53 8.88 2.22 -11.43
N ARG A 54 10.12 1.73 -11.39
CA ARG A 54 11.28 2.44 -10.82
C ARG A 54 11.80 3.55 -11.75
N GLN A 55 11.77 3.36 -13.06
CA GLN A 55 12.25 4.35 -14.03
C GLN A 55 11.41 5.64 -14.03
N LEU A 56 10.14 5.56 -13.63
CA LEU A 56 9.26 6.73 -13.49
C LEU A 56 9.56 7.61 -12.27
N LEU A 57 10.39 7.13 -11.33
CA LEU A 57 10.68 7.87 -10.12
C LEU A 57 11.56 9.09 -10.43
N PRO A 58 11.25 10.24 -9.80
CA PRO A 58 11.96 11.47 -10.12
C PRO A 58 13.41 11.39 -9.62
N LYS A 59 14.36 11.83 -10.46
CA LYS A 59 15.78 11.94 -10.07
C LYS A 59 16.02 13.02 -9.00
N LYS A 60 15.10 13.97 -8.87
CA LYS A 60 15.13 15.06 -7.89
C LYS A 60 13.74 15.21 -7.28
N ILE A 61 13.68 15.23 -5.96
CA ILE A 61 12.46 15.47 -5.19
C ILE A 61 12.59 16.86 -4.59
N ASN A 62 11.55 17.69 -4.68
CA ASN A 62 11.59 18.98 -4.02
C ASN A 62 11.49 18.81 -2.50
N PHE A 63 12.07 19.75 -1.75
CA PHE A 63 12.15 19.64 -0.29
C PHE A 63 10.77 19.53 0.38
N LYS A 64 9.77 20.25 -0.14
CA LYS A 64 8.41 20.27 0.40
C LYS A 64 7.75 18.89 0.33
N ASP A 65 7.81 18.23 -0.82
CA ASP A 65 7.24 16.89 -1.02
C ASP A 65 7.95 15.86 -0.15
N MET A 66 9.27 15.96 -0.03
CA MET A 66 10.05 15.10 0.88
C MET A 66 9.60 15.25 2.33
N VAL A 67 9.47 16.48 2.82
CA VAL A 67 8.99 16.76 4.18
C VAL A 67 7.58 16.23 4.38
N ASN A 68 6.67 16.48 3.43
CA ASN A 68 5.29 16.00 3.50
C ASN A 68 5.23 14.46 3.60
N ASN A 69 5.96 13.74 2.75
CA ASN A 69 5.98 12.28 2.78
C ASN A 69 6.58 11.72 4.08
N LEU A 70 7.65 12.34 4.61
CA LEU A 70 8.23 11.92 5.90
C LEU A 70 7.25 12.12 7.06
N GLN A 71 6.55 13.26 7.10
CA GLN A 71 5.51 13.54 8.09
C GLN A 71 4.37 12.52 8.00
N ARG A 72 3.87 12.27 6.78
CA ARG A 72 2.77 11.34 6.53
C ARG A 72 3.12 9.89 6.85
N ALA A 73 4.31 9.42 6.47
CA ALA A 73 4.78 8.08 6.80
C ALA A 73 4.92 7.89 8.33
N SER A 74 5.49 8.88 9.03
CA SER A 74 5.61 8.85 10.48
C SER A 74 4.24 8.87 11.17
N TYR A 75 3.32 9.70 10.67
CA TYR A 75 1.95 9.80 11.16
C TYR A 75 1.17 8.50 10.91
N LEU A 76 1.30 7.89 9.72
CA LEU A 76 0.67 6.62 9.37
C LEU A 76 1.09 5.52 10.35
N LEU A 77 2.39 5.37 10.60
CA LEU A 77 2.89 4.40 11.58
C LEU A 77 2.31 4.65 12.97
N ALA A 78 2.31 5.92 13.43
CA ALA A 78 1.75 6.28 14.72
C ALA A 78 0.25 6.00 14.81
N SER A 79 -0.52 6.32 13.75
CA SER A 79 -1.95 6.02 13.63
C SER A 79 -2.23 4.53 13.73
N LEU A 80 -1.46 3.69 13.03
CA LEU A 80 -1.61 2.24 13.10
C LEU A 80 -1.30 1.71 14.51
N ILE A 81 -0.18 2.13 15.11
CA ILE A 81 0.21 1.71 16.47
C ILE A 81 -0.80 2.19 17.54
N LYS A 82 -1.39 3.37 17.35
CA LYS A 82 -2.37 3.95 18.27
C LYS A 82 -3.82 3.55 18.00
N HIS A 83 -4.05 2.75 16.94
CA HIS A 83 -5.39 2.38 16.47
C HIS A 83 -6.28 3.62 16.20
N ASP A 84 -5.67 4.72 15.75
CA ASP A 84 -6.36 5.97 15.41
C ASP A 84 -6.36 6.20 13.89
N PHE A 85 -7.47 5.81 13.27
CA PHE A 85 -7.58 5.74 11.81
C PHE A 85 -8.26 6.96 11.17
N ARG A 86 -8.65 7.96 11.97
CA ARG A 86 -9.47 9.11 11.52
C ARG A 86 -8.86 9.88 10.35
N HIS A 87 -7.54 9.88 10.25
CA HIS A 87 -6.79 10.65 9.26
C HIS A 87 -5.95 9.78 8.31
N LEU A 88 -6.28 8.49 8.18
CA LEU A 88 -5.61 7.61 7.22
C LEU A 88 -5.64 8.10 5.76
N PRO A 89 -6.70 8.76 5.24
CA PRO A 89 -6.66 9.25 3.85
C PRO A 89 -5.53 10.26 3.63
N ALA A 90 -5.29 11.13 4.61
CA ALA A 90 -4.22 12.12 4.56
C ALA A 90 -2.84 11.51 4.86
N ALA A 91 -2.78 10.52 5.75
CA ALA A 91 -1.55 9.82 6.12
C ALA A 91 -1.02 8.92 4.99
N MET A 92 -1.92 8.38 4.16
CA MET A 92 -1.58 7.53 3.02
C MET A 92 -1.42 8.29 1.70
N ASP A 93 -1.60 9.62 1.70
CA ASP A 93 -1.41 10.43 0.51
C ASP A 93 0.09 10.57 0.17
N ASP A 94 0.51 10.00 -0.95
CA ASP A 94 1.89 10.03 -1.40
C ASP A 94 2.09 11.14 -2.44
N ALA A 95 2.92 12.14 -2.13
CA ALA A 95 3.22 13.24 -3.03
C ALA A 95 4.35 12.93 -4.04
N ILE A 96 5.08 11.82 -3.86
CA ILE A 96 6.33 11.55 -4.58
C ILE A 96 6.16 10.42 -5.58
N PHE A 97 5.73 9.23 -5.14
CA PHE A 97 5.85 8.01 -5.96
C PHE A 97 4.55 7.69 -6.71
N GLN A 98 3.40 7.64 -6.03
CA GLN A 98 2.08 7.37 -6.63
C GLN A 98 1.73 8.30 -7.79
N PRO A 99 1.96 9.63 -7.74
CA PRO A 99 1.61 10.53 -8.84
C PRO A 99 2.38 10.21 -10.14
N ARG A 100 3.55 9.59 -10.04
CA ARG A 100 4.34 9.14 -11.19
C ARG A 100 3.89 7.78 -11.68
N ARG A 101 3.68 6.84 -10.76
CA ARG A 101 3.32 5.46 -11.09
C ARG A 101 1.90 5.29 -11.60
N LYS A 102 0.96 6.17 -11.21
CA LYS A 102 -0.44 6.08 -11.64
C LYS A 102 -0.63 6.12 -13.15
N GLN A 103 0.33 6.71 -13.89
CA GLN A 103 0.31 6.77 -15.36
C GLN A 103 0.35 5.38 -16.02
N LEU A 104 0.85 4.36 -15.32
CA LEU A 104 0.91 2.98 -15.81
C LEU A 104 -0.38 2.18 -15.53
N ILE A 105 -1.34 2.75 -14.80
CA ILE A 105 -2.50 2.02 -14.29
C ILE A 105 -3.78 2.72 -14.79
N PRO A 106 -4.37 2.26 -15.90
CA PRO A 106 -5.66 2.74 -16.35
C PRO A 106 -6.71 2.63 -15.25
N GLY A 107 -7.46 3.71 -15.02
CA GLY A 107 -8.49 3.77 -13.98
C GLY A 107 -7.98 4.07 -12.57
N PHE A 108 -6.69 4.27 -12.33
CA PHE A 108 -6.11 4.49 -10.99
C PHE A 108 -6.89 5.51 -10.14
N ASP A 109 -7.07 6.74 -10.65
CA ASP A 109 -7.76 7.80 -9.90
C ASP A 109 -9.24 7.45 -9.63
N ARG A 110 -9.87 6.70 -10.53
CA ARG A 110 -11.24 6.22 -10.36
C ARG A 110 -11.30 5.16 -9.28
N VAL A 111 -10.40 4.18 -9.28
CA VAL A 111 -10.34 3.14 -8.24
C VAL A 111 -10.11 3.76 -6.86
N PHE A 112 -9.19 4.72 -6.75
CA PHE A 112 -8.93 5.45 -5.50
C PHE A 112 -10.18 6.18 -4.99
N SER A 113 -10.82 6.97 -5.85
CA SER A 113 -12.01 7.73 -5.46
C SER A 113 -13.21 6.84 -5.15
N GLN A 114 -13.41 5.75 -5.90
CA GLN A 114 -14.49 4.79 -5.64
C GLN A 114 -14.27 4.00 -4.34
N ALA A 115 -13.04 3.59 -4.04
CA ALA A 115 -12.73 2.94 -2.77
C ALA A 115 -13.02 3.85 -1.57
N LEU A 116 -12.49 5.08 -1.58
CA LEU A 116 -12.72 6.07 -0.52
C LEU A 116 -14.21 6.43 -0.38
N GLY A 117 -14.90 6.67 -1.50
CA GLY A 117 -16.33 7.00 -1.53
C GLY A 117 -17.25 5.88 -1.04
N ASN A 118 -16.76 4.63 -0.96
CA ASN A 118 -17.51 3.46 -0.50
C ASN A 118 -17.06 2.94 0.87
N GLY A 119 -16.24 3.70 1.61
CA GLY A 119 -15.93 3.40 3.01
C GLY A 119 -14.50 2.95 3.29
N ALA A 120 -13.59 3.00 2.31
CA ALA A 120 -12.17 2.84 2.60
C ALA A 120 -11.66 3.99 3.47
N LEU A 121 -10.88 3.66 4.50
CA LEU A 121 -10.20 4.61 5.38
C LEU A 121 -8.93 5.17 4.75
N GLY A 122 -8.38 4.49 3.76
CA GLY A 122 -7.19 4.94 3.04
C GLY A 122 -6.89 3.98 1.91
N VAL A 123 -6.27 4.50 0.86
CA VAL A 123 -5.99 3.75 -0.36
C VAL A 123 -4.59 4.09 -0.81
N ALA A 124 -3.83 3.07 -1.20
CA ALA A 124 -2.47 3.22 -1.69
C ALA A 124 -2.18 2.24 -2.82
N LEU A 125 -1.14 2.53 -3.58
CA LEU A 125 -0.50 1.55 -4.45
C LEU A 125 0.20 0.51 -3.57
N SER A 126 0.00 -0.77 -3.83
CA SER A 126 0.73 -1.83 -3.14
C SER A 126 2.09 -2.04 -3.81
N GLY A 127 3.16 -1.73 -3.08
CA GLY A 127 4.54 -1.83 -3.58
C GLY A 127 4.79 -0.97 -4.82
N SER A 128 5.30 -1.60 -5.89
CA SER A 128 5.52 -0.93 -7.18
C SER A 128 4.28 -0.86 -8.07
N GLY A 129 3.16 -1.44 -7.64
CA GLY A 129 2.00 -1.71 -8.51
C GLY A 129 2.17 -2.98 -9.35
N SER A 130 1.15 -3.36 -10.12
CA SER A 130 -0.08 -2.61 -10.43
C SER A 130 -1.19 -2.67 -9.37
N SER A 131 -1.04 -3.53 -8.35
CA SER A 131 -2.07 -3.73 -7.31
C SER A 131 -2.35 -2.48 -6.49
N ILE A 132 -3.62 -2.28 -6.14
CA ILE A 132 -4.09 -1.21 -5.26
C ILE A 132 -4.64 -1.84 -3.98
N ILE A 133 -4.24 -1.29 -2.84
CA ILE A 133 -4.68 -1.73 -1.51
C ILE A 133 -5.54 -0.64 -0.85
N ALA A 134 -6.65 -1.03 -0.27
CA ALA A 134 -7.52 -0.20 0.54
C ALA A 134 -7.63 -0.75 1.96
N PHE A 135 -7.59 0.13 2.96
CA PHE A 135 -7.74 -0.18 4.37
C PHE A 135 -9.18 0.07 4.78
N CYS A 136 -9.83 -0.90 5.41
CA CYS A 136 -11.25 -0.83 5.79
C CYS A 136 -11.43 -1.28 7.23
N GLN A 137 -12.30 -0.62 8.01
CA GLN A 137 -12.79 -1.18 9.28
C GLN A 137 -14.09 -1.98 9.10
N GLN A 138 -14.86 -1.63 8.07
CA GLN A 138 -16.16 -2.19 7.72
C GLN A 138 -16.39 -2.00 6.22
N GLU A 139 -17.45 -2.60 5.67
CA GLU A 139 -17.85 -2.46 4.27
C GLU A 139 -16.79 -2.97 3.26
N GLU A 140 -15.89 -3.86 3.68
CA GLU A 140 -14.78 -4.33 2.86
C GLU A 140 -15.24 -5.00 1.55
N LYS A 141 -16.39 -5.68 1.56
CA LYS A 141 -17.00 -6.26 0.36
C LYS A 141 -17.51 -5.18 -0.61
N ARG A 142 -18.10 -4.12 -0.09
CA ARG A 142 -18.61 -2.99 -0.88
C ARG A 142 -17.45 -2.24 -1.52
N VAL A 143 -16.40 -1.98 -0.75
CA VAL A 143 -15.15 -1.38 -1.23
C VAL A 143 -14.52 -2.26 -2.32
N ALA A 144 -14.43 -3.57 -2.09
CA ALA A 144 -13.90 -4.50 -3.09
C ALA A 144 -14.67 -4.44 -4.41
N GLN A 145 -16.00 -4.50 -4.37
CA GLN A 145 -16.82 -4.39 -5.57
C GLN A 145 -16.62 -3.05 -6.29
N ALA A 146 -16.60 -1.93 -5.54
CA ALA A 146 -16.40 -0.60 -6.11
C ALA A 146 -15.03 -0.46 -6.80
N MET A 147 -13.97 -1.08 -6.24
CA MET A 147 -12.64 -1.11 -6.86
C MET A 147 -12.63 -1.93 -8.15
N GLN A 148 -13.25 -3.11 -8.16
CA GLN A 148 -13.32 -3.96 -9.36
C GLN A 148 -14.16 -3.32 -10.47
N ASP A 149 -15.31 -2.73 -10.13
CA ASP A 149 -16.15 -2.01 -11.09
C ASP A 149 -15.40 -0.80 -11.69
N ALA A 150 -14.63 -0.08 -10.88
CA ALA A 150 -13.83 1.04 -11.35
C ALA A 150 -12.75 0.62 -12.36
N PHE A 151 -12.09 -0.51 -12.15
CA PHE A 151 -11.18 -1.11 -13.12
C PHE A 151 -11.92 -1.56 -14.39
N ALA A 152 -13.06 -2.25 -14.23
CA ALA A 152 -13.85 -2.75 -15.36
C ALA A 152 -14.34 -1.62 -16.28
N VAL A 153 -14.79 -0.49 -15.72
CA VAL A 153 -15.15 0.71 -16.51
C VAL A 153 -13.97 1.26 -17.30
N SER A 154 -12.74 1.03 -16.82
CA SER A 154 -11.51 1.43 -17.51
C SER A 154 -11.00 0.36 -18.49
N GLY A 155 -11.79 -0.69 -18.74
CA GLY A 155 -11.43 -1.80 -19.63
C GLY A 155 -10.43 -2.79 -19.03
N VAL A 156 -10.19 -2.75 -17.71
CA VAL A 156 -9.19 -3.55 -17.03
C VAL A 156 -9.88 -4.62 -16.19
N GLN A 157 -9.54 -5.89 -16.43
CA GLN A 157 -9.95 -6.99 -15.57
C GLN A 157 -9.14 -6.95 -14.26
N SER A 158 -9.72 -7.35 -13.14
CA SER A 158 -9.01 -7.39 -11.86
C SER A 158 -9.50 -8.51 -10.94
N GLN A 159 -8.55 -9.10 -10.21
CA GLN A 159 -8.83 -10.02 -9.12
C GLN A 159 -8.95 -9.26 -7.81
N LEU A 160 -9.86 -9.70 -6.93
CA LEU A 160 -10.09 -9.10 -5.63
C LEU A 160 -9.70 -10.06 -4.51
N MET A 161 -9.03 -9.53 -3.49
CA MET A 161 -8.68 -10.26 -2.28
C MET A 161 -9.06 -9.42 -1.07
N ILE A 162 -9.77 -10.02 -0.12
CA ILE A 162 -10.03 -9.42 1.19
C ILE A 162 -9.18 -10.18 2.20
N LEU A 163 -8.22 -9.49 2.79
CA LEU A 163 -7.13 -10.07 3.54
C LEU A 163 -7.07 -9.51 4.96
N ALA A 164 -6.43 -10.29 5.84
CA ALA A 164 -5.88 -9.82 7.10
C ALA A 164 -4.36 -9.85 6.99
N ALA A 165 -3.68 -9.02 7.77
CA ALA A 165 -2.23 -9.10 7.88
C ALA A 165 -1.81 -10.43 8.53
N ASP A 166 -0.80 -11.07 7.95
CA ASP A 166 -0.19 -12.28 8.53
C ASP A 166 0.73 -11.86 9.70
N PRO A 167 0.44 -12.26 10.95
CA PRO A 167 1.25 -11.86 12.11
C PRO A 167 2.56 -12.63 12.21
N ASP A 168 2.68 -13.79 11.56
CA ASP A 168 3.72 -14.78 11.86
C ASP A 168 4.80 -14.89 10.77
N GLY A 169 4.49 -14.45 9.55
CA GLY A 169 5.43 -14.53 8.43
C GLY A 169 5.77 -15.98 8.06
N VAL A 170 7.03 -16.24 7.72
CA VAL A 170 7.44 -17.55 7.21
C VAL A 170 7.37 -18.64 8.30
N LYS A 171 6.70 -19.74 7.98
CA LYS A 171 6.63 -20.95 8.84
C LYS A 171 7.16 -22.17 8.11
N VAL A 172 7.93 -22.99 8.83
CA VAL A 172 8.29 -24.34 8.35
C VAL A 172 7.13 -25.27 8.71
N LEU A 173 6.37 -25.68 7.70
CA LEU A 173 5.34 -26.71 7.86
C LEU A 173 6.05 -28.06 8.01
N ARG A 174 5.81 -28.74 9.13
CA ARG A 174 6.27 -30.10 9.40
C ARG A 174 5.10 -31.07 9.33
#